data_AF-A0A0U1QVN0-F1
#
_entry.id   AF-A0A0U1QVN0-F1
#
_cell.length_a   1.000
_cell.length_b   1.000
_cell.length_c   1.000
_cell.angle_alpha   90.00
_cell.angle_beta   90.00
_cell.angle_gamma   90.00
#
_symmetry.space_group_name_H-M   'P 1'
#
loop_
_entity.id
_entity.type
_entity.pdbx_description
1 polymer ?
#
loop_
_entity_poly.entity_id
_entity_poly.type
_entity_poly.pdbx_seq_one_letter_code
_entity_poly.pdbx_strand_id
1 'polypeptide(L)'
;MCGIVGIAGFTPVNQSIYDALMVLQHRGQDAAGIVTIDAHNGFRLRKANGLVKDVFETRHMLRLQGNMGIGHVRYPTAGSSSASEAQPFYVNSPFGITLAHNGNLTNAHQLRKKLFEVSRRHVNTTSDSEILLNIFASELDRFQHYPLESDNIFAAVAATHQLIRGAYACVAMIIGHGMVAFRDPNGIRPLVIGKRTLADGRNEYMVASESVALDTLDFEFLRDVAPGEAVYITEKGQLFTRQCAENPKYNPCLFEYVYFARPDSFMDKISVYSARVRMGQKLGTKIAKQWEDMDIDVVIPIPETSCDIALEIARILDKPYRQGFVKNRYVGRTFIMPGQQERRKSVRRKLNANRAEFRGKNVLLVDDSIVRGTTSEQIVEMAREAGAKKVYFASAAPEIRFPNVYGIDMPSANELIAHGREVDEIRQLIGADALIFQDLTDLIDAVREDNPDITQFECSVFNGIYVTKDVDQSYLEYLESLRNDDAQALRSHNEAENLEMHNEG
;
A
#
# COMPACT_ATOMS: atom_id res chain seq x y z
N MET A 1 -1.49 -3.03 -1.91
CA MET A 1 -1.14 -1.60 -2.03
C MET A 1 0.34 -1.50 -2.27
N CYS A 2 0.79 -0.68 -3.21
CA CYS A 2 2.18 -0.64 -3.69
C CYS A 2 2.96 0.54 -3.08
N GLY A 3 4.26 0.62 -3.36
CA GLY A 3 5.10 1.78 -3.05
C GLY A 3 5.69 2.37 -4.32
N ILE A 4 5.70 3.70 -4.44
CA ILE A 4 6.31 4.44 -5.55
C ILE A 4 7.35 5.44 -5.08
N VAL A 5 8.32 5.70 -5.93
CA VAL A 5 9.33 6.76 -5.78
C VAL A 5 9.66 7.37 -7.14
N GLY A 6 9.95 8.66 -7.17
CA GLY A 6 10.58 9.30 -8.32
C GLY A 6 11.60 10.34 -7.89
N ILE A 7 12.75 10.38 -8.54
CA ILE A 7 13.83 11.31 -8.26
C ILE A 7 14.16 12.07 -9.55
N ALA A 8 14.10 13.39 -9.49
CA ALA A 8 14.59 14.33 -10.49
C ALA A 8 15.86 15.00 -9.92
N GLY A 9 17.01 14.42 -10.25
CA GLY A 9 18.31 14.83 -9.74
C GLY A 9 19.23 15.44 -10.80
N PHE A 10 20.45 15.73 -10.38
CA PHE A 10 21.55 16.17 -11.25
C PHE A 10 22.74 15.21 -11.24
N THR A 11 22.61 14.12 -10.49
CA THR A 11 23.58 13.02 -10.37
C THR A 11 22.88 11.68 -10.60
N PRO A 12 23.60 10.58 -10.87
CA PRO A 12 22.98 9.28 -11.12
C PRO A 12 22.03 8.86 -9.99
N VAL A 13 20.79 8.50 -10.33
CA VAL A 13 19.72 8.24 -9.34
C VAL A 13 19.43 6.77 -9.08
N ASN A 14 20.03 5.85 -9.83
CA ASN A 14 19.76 4.41 -9.75
C ASN A 14 19.89 3.85 -8.32
N GLN A 15 21.01 4.12 -7.63
CA GLN A 15 21.25 3.64 -6.28
C GLN A 15 20.27 4.29 -5.28
N SER A 16 20.05 5.60 -5.38
CA SER A 16 19.09 6.31 -4.54
C SER A 16 17.67 5.75 -4.68
N ILE A 17 17.21 5.47 -5.90
CA ILE A 17 15.91 4.84 -6.13
C ILE A 17 15.86 3.43 -5.50
N TYR A 18 16.92 2.62 -5.68
CA TYR A 18 17.01 1.30 -5.05
C TYR A 18 16.90 1.40 -3.52
N ASP A 19 17.63 2.32 -2.89
CA ASP A 19 17.65 2.51 -1.44
C ASP A 19 16.29 3.02 -0.91
N ALA A 20 15.64 3.92 -1.64
CA ALA A 20 14.26 4.35 -1.36
C ALA A 20 13.27 3.18 -1.43
N LEU A 21 13.37 2.32 -2.44
CA LEU A 21 12.50 1.16 -2.57
C LEU A 21 12.75 0.13 -1.46
N MET A 22 13.98 -0.01 -0.97
CA MET A 22 14.30 -0.89 0.16
C MET A 22 13.56 -0.48 1.44
N VAL A 23 13.45 0.83 1.71
CA VAL A 23 12.73 1.33 2.89
C VAL A 23 11.21 1.39 2.71
N LEU A 24 10.73 1.31 1.47
CA LEU A 24 9.32 1.15 1.10
C LEU A 24 8.91 -0.31 0.86
N GLN A 25 9.81 -1.28 1.03
CA GLN A 25 9.58 -2.71 0.73
C GLN A 25 8.41 -3.33 1.51
N HIS A 26 8.03 -2.77 2.67
CA HIS A 26 6.84 -3.21 3.41
C HIS A 26 5.54 -2.96 2.63
N ARG A 27 5.55 -2.01 1.69
CA ARG A 27 4.44 -1.75 0.76
C ARG A 27 4.37 -2.74 -0.40
N GLY A 28 5.19 -3.79 -0.45
CA GLY A 28 5.09 -4.73 -1.55
C GLY A 28 6.35 -5.56 -1.69
N GLN A 29 6.20 -6.88 -1.72
CA GLN A 29 7.32 -7.83 -1.74
C GLN A 29 7.25 -8.80 -2.92
N ASP A 30 6.27 -8.62 -3.80
CA ASP A 30 5.96 -9.54 -4.89
C ASP A 30 6.75 -9.22 -6.17
N ALA A 31 6.95 -7.93 -6.46
CA ALA A 31 7.78 -7.48 -7.58
C ALA A 31 8.41 -6.11 -7.29
N ALA A 32 9.48 -5.79 -8.01
CA ALA A 32 10.09 -4.47 -7.99
C ALA A 32 10.49 -4.03 -9.40
N GLY A 33 10.56 -2.72 -9.64
CA GLY A 33 10.99 -2.17 -10.92
C GLY A 33 11.58 -0.76 -10.79
N ILE A 34 12.60 -0.47 -11.59
CA ILE A 34 13.23 0.85 -11.73
C ILE A 34 13.36 1.17 -13.22
N VAL A 35 13.00 2.39 -13.58
CA VAL A 35 13.26 2.96 -14.90
C VAL A 35 13.93 4.32 -14.77
N THR A 36 14.91 4.58 -15.62
CA THR A 36 15.68 5.83 -15.66
C THR A 36 15.71 6.38 -17.09
N ILE A 37 15.89 7.70 -17.24
CA ILE A 37 16.17 8.34 -18.53
C ILE A 37 17.68 8.57 -18.62
N ASP A 38 18.32 7.94 -19.61
CA ASP A 38 19.76 8.09 -19.82
C ASP A 38 20.14 9.37 -20.57
N ALA A 39 21.44 9.58 -20.78
CA ALA A 39 21.98 10.74 -21.50
C ALA A 39 21.57 10.82 -22.99
N HIS A 40 21.02 9.73 -23.55
CA HIS A 40 20.55 9.64 -24.93
C HIS A 40 19.03 9.79 -25.03
N ASN A 41 18.36 10.22 -23.95
CA ASN A 41 16.90 10.28 -23.88
C ASN A 41 16.24 8.92 -24.14
N GLY A 42 16.90 7.82 -23.71
CA GLY A 42 16.37 6.47 -23.75
C GLY A 42 15.96 5.98 -22.37
N PHE A 43 14.83 5.28 -22.29
CA PHE A 43 14.46 4.58 -21.04
C PHE A 43 15.36 3.36 -20.82
N ARG A 44 15.90 3.25 -19.61
CA ARG A 44 16.60 2.06 -19.11
C ARG A 44 15.75 1.44 -18.02
N LEU A 45 15.22 0.25 -18.27
CA LEU A 45 14.26 -0.44 -17.40
C LEU A 45 14.85 -1.75 -16.87
N ARG A 46 14.61 -2.01 -15.58
CA ARG A 46 14.69 -3.34 -14.98
C ARG A 46 13.48 -3.53 -14.07
N LYS A 47 12.73 -4.61 -14.28
CA LYS A 47 11.66 -5.06 -13.39
C LYS A 47 11.59 -6.59 -13.37
N ALA A 48 11.22 -7.17 -12.23
CA ALA A 48 10.99 -8.61 -12.08
C ALA A 48 10.21 -8.90 -10.78
N ASN A 49 9.74 -10.13 -10.63
CA ASN A 49 9.19 -10.63 -9.36
C ASN A 49 10.31 -10.79 -8.32
N GLY A 50 9.95 -10.60 -7.04
CA GLY A 50 10.84 -10.72 -5.89
C GLY A 50 11.04 -9.42 -5.12
N LEU A 51 11.83 -9.52 -4.05
CA LEU A 51 12.25 -8.36 -3.25
C LEU A 51 13.20 -7.48 -4.06
N VAL A 52 13.27 -6.20 -3.71
CA VAL A 52 14.15 -5.20 -4.35
C VAL A 52 15.59 -5.73 -4.45
N LYS A 53 16.13 -6.25 -3.34
CA LYS A 53 17.48 -6.83 -3.28
C LYS A 53 17.73 -8.02 -4.21
N ASP A 54 16.69 -8.75 -4.58
CA ASP A 54 16.78 -9.95 -5.42
C ASP A 54 16.53 -9.59 -6.91
N VAL A 55 15.81 -8.49 -7.17
CA VAL A 55 15.47 -8.02 -8.52
C VAL A 55 16.63 -7.28 -9.18
N PHE A 56 17.39 -6.48 -8.41
CA PHE A 56 18.47 -5.64 -8.94
C PHE A 56 19.84 -6.21 -8.58
N GLU A 57 20.61 -6.54 -9.61
CA GLU A 57 21.98 -7.02 -9.50
C GLU A 57 22.91 -5.95 -10.07
N THR A 58 24.21 -6.07 -9.86
CA THR A 58 25.22 -5.11 -10.37
C THR A 58 25.07 -4.84 -11.87
N ARG A 59 24.87 -5.86 -12.70
CA ARG A 59 24.65 -5.70 -14.16
C ARG A 59 23.41 -4.89 -14.51
N HIS A 60 22.37 -4.96 -13.68
CA HIS A 60 21.14 -4.18 -13.84
C HIS A 60 21.40 -2.72 -13.45
N MET A 61 22.08 -2.49 -12.32
CA MET A 61 22.41 -1.15 -11.84
C MET A 61 23.32 -0.39 -12.80
N LEU A 62 24.29 -1.05 -13.43
CA LEU A 62 25.16 -0.46 -14.47
C LEU A 62 24.38 -0.01 -15.72
N ARG A 63 23.25 -0.66 -16.03
CA ARG A 63 22.36 -0.32 -17.15
C ARG A 63 21.44 0.86 -16.84
N LEU A 64 21.02 1.00 -15.59
CA LEU A 64 20.12 2.06 -15.10
C LEU A 64 20.88 3.38 -14.98
N GLN A 65 21.32 3.93 -16.12
CA GLN A 65 22.01 5.21 -16.18
C GLN A 65 21.02 6.36 -16.25
N GLY A 66 21.38 7.51 -15.69
CA GLY A 66 20.56 8.71 -15.77
C GLY A 66 20.40 9.44 -14.45
N ASN A 67 20.04 10.71 -14.55
CA ASN A 67 19.83 11.60 -13.40
C ASN A 67 18.35 11.76 -13.02
N MET A 68 17.45 11.12 -13.78
CA MET A 68 16.02 11.11 -13.50
C MET A 68 15.48 9.68 -13.63
N GLY A 69 14.65 9.27 -12.68
CA GLY A 69 14.14 7.91 -12.64
C GLY A 69 12.96 7.74 -11.69
N ILE A 70 12.20 6.67 -11.90
CA ILE A 70 11.10 6.26 -11.02
C ILE A 70 11.25 4.77 -10.65
N GLY A 71 10.71 4.43 -9.50
CA GLY A 71 10.74 3.09 -8.93
C GLY A 71 9.39 2.66 -8.38
N HIS A 72 9.18 1.35 -8.32
CA HIS A 72 7.97 0.75 -7.78
C HIS A 72 8.27 -0.57 -7.05
N VAL A 73 7.54 -0.82 -5.95
CA VAL A 73 7.41 -2.13 -5.29
C VAL A 73 5.95 -2.57 -5.27
N ARG A 74 5.69 -3.79 -5.73
CA ARG A 74 4.34 -4.32 -5.89
C ARG A 74 3.93 -5.17 -4.70
N TYR A 75 2.74 -4.88 -4.18
CA TYR A 75 1.98 -5.82 -3.38
C TYR A 75 0.96 -6.49 -4.30
N PRO A 76 0.81 -7.82 -4.27
CA PRO A 76 -0.07 -8.52 -5.18
C PRO A 76 -1.52 -8.07 -4.95
N THR A 77 -2.20 -7.71 -6.03
CA THR A 77 -3.62 -7.30 -6.03
C THR A 77 -4.33 -8.03 -7.18
N ALA A 78 -5.67 -8.03 -7.17
CA ALA A 78 -6.44 -8.55 -8.29
C ALA A 78 -6.03 -7.86 -9.60
N GLY A 79 -5.78 -8.63 -10.65
CA GLY A 79 -5.32 -8.17 -11.97
C GLY A 79 -3.84 -7.79 -12.05
N SER A 80 -3.00 -8.23 -11.11
CA SER A 80 -1.55 -7.99 -11.12
C SER A 80 -0.75 -9.09 -10.41
N SER A 81 -0.51 -10.19 -11.11
CA SER A 81 0.16 -11.40 -10.58
C SER A 81 1.46 -11.77 -11.33
N SER A 82 1.59 -11.44 -12.61
CA SER A 82 2.76 -11.83 -13.43
C SER A 82 3.91 -10.81 -13.38
N ALA A 83 5.14 -11.23 -13.68
CA ALA A 83 6.28 -10.33 -13.84
C ALA A 83 6.10 -9.32 -14.99
N SER A 84 5.35 -9.68 -16.04
CA SER A 84 5.00 -8.75 -17.12
C SER A 84 4.16 -7.57 -16.60
N GLU A 85 3.37 -7.83 -15.56
CA GLU A 85 2.50 -6.86 -14.89
C GLU A 85 3.22 -6.08 -13.78
N ALA A 86 4.51 -6.32 -13.55
CA ALA A 86 5.30 -5.48 -12.65
C ALA A 86 5.39 -4.07 -13.23
N GLN A 87 5.37 -3.06 -12.37
CA GLN A 87 5.54 -1.66 -12.75
C GLN A 87 7.02 -1.26 -12.60
N PRO A 88 7.49 -0.16 -13.24
CA PRO A 88 6.76 0.77 -14.10
C PRO A 88 6.35 0.19 -15.47
N PHE A 89 5.27 0.72 -16.04
CA PHE A 89 4.91 0.51 -17.45
C PHE A 89 5.45 1.65 -18.31
N TYR A 90 5.60 1.42 -19.62
CA TYR A 90 5.99 2.47 -20.56
C TYR A 90 5.20 2.37 -21.87
N VAL A 91 5.05 3.51 -22.55
CA VAL A 91 4.60 3.61 -23.94
C VAL A 91 5.58 4.50 -24.70
N ASN A 92 5.82 4.19 -25.98
CA ASN A 92 6.74 4.96 -26.83
C ASN A 92 6.08 6.17 -27.51
N SER A 93 4.74 6.29 -27.46
CA SER A 93 4.02 7.41 -28.06
C SER A 93 2.87 7.93 -27.19
N PRO A 94 2.69 9.26 -27.10
CA PRO A 94 3.58 10.31 -27.63
C PRO A 94 4.87 10.44 -26.79
N PHE A 95 5.95 10.93 -27.41
CA PHE A 95 7.27 11.25 -26.81
C PHE A 95 8.08 10.09 -26.20
N GLY A 96 7.43 9.21 -25.45
CA GLY A 96 8.04 8.23 -24.55
C GLY A 96 7.66 8.57 -23.10
N ILE A 97 6.73 7.80 -22.55
CA ILE A 97 6.16 8.03 -21.21
C ILE A 97 6.24 6.75 -20.41
N THR A 98 6.66 6.85 -19.15
CA THR A 98 6.62 5.76 -18.18
C THR A 98 5.90 6.18 -16.92
N LEU A 99 5.21 5.26 -16.26
CA LEU A 99 4.40 5.54 -15.07
C LEU A 99 4.44 4.40 -14.06
N ALA A 100 4.52 4.77 -12.79
CA ALA A 100 4.33 3.93 -11.63
C ALA A 100 3.17 4.48 -10.78
N HIS A 101 2.36 3.57 -10.24
CA HIS A 101 1.08 3.86 -9.62
C HIS A 101 0.88 3.00 -8.37
N ASN A 102 0.48 3.66 -7.28
CA ASN A 102 -0.09 3.02 -6.10
C ASN A 102 -1.57 3.39 -5.99
N GLY A 103 -2.46 2.43 -6.17
CA GLY A 103 -3.90 2.67 -6.13
C GLY A 103 -4.72 1.59 -6.84
N ASN A 104 -5.96 1.92 -7.17
CA ASN A 104 -6.81 1.11 -8.03
C ASN A 104 -7.86 1.99 -8.75
N LEU A 105 -8.09 1.73 -10.03
CA LEU A 105 -9.14 2.37 -10.84
C LEU A 105 -10.46 1.59 -10.79
N THR A 106 -11.52 2.20 -10.26
CA THR A 106 -12.86 1.60 -10.17
C THR A 106 -13.54 1.46 -11.52
N ASN A 107 -13.15 2.27 -12.51
CA ASN A 107 -13.70 2.23 -13.86
C ASN A 107 -12.74 1.66 -14.91
N ALA A 108 -11.75 0.86 -14.51
CA ALA A 108 -10.74 0.27 -15.39
C ALA A 108 -11.34 -0.42 -16.64
N HIS A 109 -12.38 -1.24 -16.47
CA HIS A 109 -13.03 -1.95 -17.58
C HIS A 109 -13.62 -0.98 -18.63
N GLN A 110 -14.29 0.08 -18.18
CA GLN A 110 -14.84 1.13 -19.05
C GLN A 110 -13.72 1.85 -19.81
N LEU A 111 -12.62 2.18 -19.12
CA LEU A 111 -11.48 2.88 -19.71
C LEU A 111 -10.74 2.03 -20.74
N ARG A 112 -10.53 0.73 -20.47
CA ARG A 112 -9.93 -0.20 -21.45
C ARG A 112 -10.74 -0.22 -22.75
N LYS A 113 -12.06 -0.32 -22.65
CA LYS A 113 -12.94 -0.28 -23.83
C LYS A 113 -12.81 1.04 -24.59
N LYS A 114 -12.83 2.19 -23.89
CA LYS A 114 -12.66 3.52 -24.49
C LYS A 114 -11.32 3.67 -25.21
N LEU A 115 -10.21 3.23 -24.59
CA LEU A 115 -8.87 3.27 -25.18
C LEU A 115 -8.79 2.49 -26.50
N PHE A 116 -9.41 1.31 -26.52
CA PHE A 116 -9.46 0.46 -27.71
C PHE A 116 -10.30 1.09 -28.83
N GLU A 117 -11.53 1.52 -28.53
CA GLU A 117 -12.47 2.01 -29.53
C GLU A 117 -12.10 3.40 -30.10
N VAL A 118 -11.63 4.32 -29.25
CA VAL A 118 -11.39 5.72 -29.62
C VAL A 118 -9.95 5.95 -30.06
N SER A 119 -8.99 5.51 -29.22
CA SER A 119 -7.57 5.80 -29.41
C SER A 119 -6.81 4.67 -30.11
N ARG A 120 -7.45 3.51 -30.34
CA ARG A 120 -6.82 2.29 -30.89
C ARG A 120 -5.59 1.86 -30.07
N ARG A 121 -5.61 2.14 -28.76
CA ARG A 121 -4.57 1.75 -27.81
C ARG A 121 -4.94 0.40 -27.21
N HIS A 122 -4.12 -0.61 -27.51
CA HIS A 122 -4.25 -1.92 -26.90
C HIS A 122 -3.60 -1.91 -25.50
N VAL A 123 -4.21 -2.64 -24.56
CA VAL A 123 -3.72 -2.82 -23.19
C VAL A 123 -3.40 -4.31 -23.06
N ASN A 124 -2.13 -4.64 -22.87
CA ASN A 124 -1.63 -6.01 -22.92
C ASN A 124 -1.86 -6.79 -21.62
N THR A 125 -1.95 -6.09 -20.49
CA THR A 125 -2.07 -6.69 -19.16
C THR A 125 -3.45 -6.47 -18.56
N THR A 126 -3.71 -7.15 -17.44
CA THR A 126 -4.92 -6.87 -16.64
C THR A 126 -4.76 -5.68 -15.70
N SER A 127 -3.54 -5.14 -15.56
CA SER A 127 -3.21 -4.02 -14.68
C SER A 127 -3.90 -2.72 -15.08
N ASP A 128 -4.61 -2.13 -14.13
CA ASP A 128 -5.20 -0.80 -14.25
C ASP A 128 -4.16 0.32 -14.41
N SER A 129 -2.90 0.05 -14.05
CA SER A 129 -1.79 1.00 -14.14
C SER A 129 -1.33 1.19 -15.59
N GLU A 130 -1.42 0.13 -16.42
CA GLU A 130 -1.21 0.25 -17.88
C GLU A 130 -2.34 1.05 -18.53
N ILE A 131 -3.58 0.90 -18.05
CA ILE A 131 -4.73 1.70 -18.49
C ILE A 131 -4.52 3.17 -18.13
N LEU A 132 -4.12 3.46 -16.89
CA LEU A 132 -3.84 4.82 -16.40
C LEU A 132 -2.76 5.50 -17.26
N LEU A 133 -1.65 4.80 -17.49
CA LEU A 133 -0.58 5.27 -18.39
C LEU A 133 -1.12 5.61 -19.78
N ASN A 134 -1.94 4.74 -20.38
CA ASN A 134 -2.46 4.95 -21.73
C ASN A 134 -3.50 6.08 -21.80
N ILE A 135 -4.30 6.30 -20.76
CA ILE A 135 -5.18 7.47 -20.67
C ILE A 135 -4.35 8.75 -20.62
N PHE A 136 -3.36 8.81 -19.73
CA PHE A 136 -2.49 9.99 -19.63
C PHE A 136 -1.74 10.26 -20.94
N ALA A 137 -1.19 9.23 -21.57
CA ALA A 137 -0.55 9.31 -22.87
C ALA A 137 -1.52 9.79 -23.96
N SER A 138 -2.77 9.32 -23.95
CA SER A 138 -3.80 9.76 -24.91
C SER A 138 -4.17 11.23 -24.74
N GLU A 139 -4.16 11.76 -23.52
CA GLU A 139 -4.43 13.19 -23.28
C GLU A 139 -3.22 14.07 -23.65
N LEU A 140 -1.99 13.59 -23.45
CA LEU A 140 -0.78 14.27 -23.92
C LEU A 140 -0.67 14.32 -25.45
N ASP A 141 -1.21 13.33 -26.16
CA ASP A 141 -1.18 13.24 -27.64
C ASP A 141 -2.07 14.28 -28.34
N ARG A 142 -2.88 15.02 -27.56
CA ARG A 142 -3.76 16.08 -28.09
C ARG A 142 -3.00 17.35 -28.47
N PHE A 143 -1.77 17.52 -27.99
CA PHE A 143 -0.95 18.70 -28.25
C PHE A 143 -0.02 18.47 -29.44
N GLN A 144 -0.06 19.38 -30.41
CA GLN A 144 0.66 19.23 -31.69
C GLN A 144 2.01 19.96 -31.72
N HIS A 145 2.21 20.95 -30.84
CA HIS A 145 3.49 21.67 -30.73
C HIS A 145 4.49 20.94 -29.84
N TYR A 146 5.77 21.22 -30.06
CA TYR A 146 6.88 20.67 -29.27
C TYR A 146 7.87 21.79 -28.90
N PRO A 147 8.40 21.84 -27.67
CA PRO A 147 8.10 20.95 -26.53
C PRO A 147 6.70 21.21 -25.93
N LEU A 148 6.24 20.29 -25.06
CA LEU A 148 5.09 20.56 -24.22
C LEU A 148 5.47 21.58 -23.14
N GLU A 149 4.62 22.57 -22.94
CA GLU A 149 4.71 23.49 -21.82
C GLU A 149 4.13 22.86 -20.56
N SER A 150 4.47 23.39 -19.39
CA SER A 150 3.89 22.94 -18.10
C SER A 150 2.36 22.95 -18.14
N ASP A 151 1.77 23.91 -18.85
CA ASP A 151 0.31 24.03 -18.99
C ASP A 151 -0.31 22.88 -19.75
N ASN A 152 0.37 22.34 -20.75
CA ASN A 152 -0.10 21.19 -21.52
C ASN A 152 -0.10 19.92 -20.66
N ILE A 153 0.98 19.71 -19.90
CA ILE A 153 1.12 18.57 -18.99
C ILE A 153 0.04 18.62 -17.91
N PHE A 154 -0.15 19.76 -17.25
CA PHE A 154 -1.19 19.89 -16.22
C PHE A 154 -2.61 19.78 -16.79
N ALA A 155 -2.85 20.26 -18.01
CA ALA A 155 -4.13 20.07 -18.69
C ALA A 155 -4.40 18.59 -19.00
N ALA A 156 -3.37 17.82 -19.39
CA ALA A 156 -3.49 16.38 -19.58
C ALA A 156 -3.77 15.63 -18.26
N VAL A 157 -3.15 16.04 -17.14
CA VAL A 157 -3.46 15.48 -15.82
C VAL A 157 -4.90 15.81 -15.41
N ALA A 158 -5.36 17.04 -15.62
CA ALA A 158 -6.73 17.44 -15.31
C ALA A 158 -7.76 16.65 -16.14
N ALA A 159 -7.53 16.48 -17.43
CA ALA A 159 -8.37 15.64 -18.29
C ALA A 159 -8.33 14.17 -17.85
N THR A 160 -7.17 13.67 -17.40
CA THR A 160 -7.04 12.33 -16.84
C THR A 160 -7.91 12.18 -15.58
N HIS A 161 -7.86 13.11 -14.62
CA HIS A 161 -8.70 13.12 -13.42
C HIS A 161 -10.20 13.11 -13.74
N GLN A 162 -10.63 13.75 -14.82
CA GLN A 162 -12.04 13.75 -15.25
C GLN A 162 -12.50 12.39 -15.81
N LEU A 163 -11.57 11.60 -16.37
CA LEU A 163 -11.88 10.31 -16.99
C LEU A 163 -11.79 9.15 -16.01
N ILE A 164 -10.76 9.15 -15.16
CA ILE A 164 -10.49 8.03 -14.26
C ILE A 164 -11.20 8.22 -12.92
N ARG A 165 -11.66 7.10 -12.34
CA ARG A 165 -12.26 7.05 -11.00
C ARG A 165 -11.54 5.99 -10.18
N GLY A 166 -11.46 6.23 -8.88
CA GLY A 166 -10.73 5.37 -7.94
C GLY A 166 -9.80 6.17 -7.05
N ALA A 167 -8.72 5.53 -6.64
CA ALA A 167 -7.70 6.11 -5.78
C ALA A 167 -6.34 5.87 -6.40
N TYR A 168 -5.45 6.85 -6.37
CA TYR A 168 -4.16 6.77 -7.06
C TYR A 168 -3.17 7.82 -6.57
N ALA A 169 -1.96 7.36 -6.31
CA ALA A 169 -0.76 8.18 -6.28
C ALA A 169 0.12 7.73 -7.44
N CYS A 170 0.47 8.67 -8.32
CA CYS A 170 1.19 8.39 -9.55
C CYS A 170 2.50 9.17 -9.61
N VAL A 171 3.52 8.55 -10.19
CA VAL A 171 4.73 9.22 -10.65
C VAL A 171 5.06 8.74 -12.06
N ALA A 172 5.40 9.68 -12.94
CA ALA A 172 5.64 9.44 -14.34
C ALA A 172 6.82 10.26 -14.84
N MET A 173 7.45 9.82 -15.93
CA MET A 173 8.43 10.61 -16.67
C MET A 173 8.04 10.70 -18.13
N ILE A 174 8.31 11.85 -18.74
CA ILE A 174 8.09 12.15 -20.15
C ILE A 174 9.45 12.55 -20.74
N ILE A 175 9.93 11.79 -21.73
CA ILE A 175 11.24 12.03 -22.36
C ILE A 175 11.31 13.44 -22.95
N GLY A 176 12.40 14.15 -22.70
CA GLY A 176 12.64 15.52 -23.20
C GLY A 176 11.84 16.60 -22.47
N HIS A 177 11.22 16.27 -21.34
CA HIS A 177 10.39 17.18 -20.56
C HIS A 177 10.73 17.11 -19.07
N GLY A 178 10.46 15.97 -18.42
CA GLY A 178 10.75 15.77 -17.00
C GLY A 178 9.83 14.78 -16.29
N MET A 179 9.73 14.94 -14.96
CA MET A 179 8.99 14.06 -14.05
C MET A 179 7.69 14.73 -13.59
N VAL A 180 6.59 13.98 -13.60
CA VAL A 180 5.26 14.43 -13.14
C VAL A 180 4.80 13.49 -12.03
N ALA A 181 4.24 14.04 -10.96
CA ALA A 181 3.58 13.26 -9.91
C ALA A 181 2.21 13.86 -9.61
N PHE A 182 1.20 13.02 -9.39
CA PHE A 182 -0.15 13.51 -9.10
C PHE A 182 -0.93 12.55 -8.20
N ARG A 183 -1.88 13.11 -7.46
CA ARG A 183 -2.66 12.41 -6.44
C ARG A 183 -4.15 12.49 -6.75
N ASP A 184 -4.92 11.45 -6.42
CA ASP A 184 -6.35 11.43 -6.67
C ASP A 184 -7.11 12.60 -6.00
N PRO A 185 -8.26 13.04 -6.55
CA PRO A 185 -9.02 14.18 -6.03
C PRO A 185 -9.51 14.02 -4.59
N ASN A 186 -9.52 12.81 -4.04
CA ASN A 186 -9.92 12.51 -2.67
C ASN A 186 -8.72 12.33 -1.73
N GLY A 187 -7.48 12.43 -2.23
CA GLY A 187 -6.26 12.27 -1.43
C GLY A 187 -6.15 10.89 -0.76
N ILE A 188 -6.72 9.84 -1.34
CA ILE A 188 -6.86 8.53 -0.68
C ILE A 188 -5.50 7.82 -0.54
N ARG A 189 -4.65 7.86 -1.58
CA ARG A 189 -3.32 7.22 -1.56
C ARG A 189 -2.24 8.23 -1.17
N PRO A 190 -1.26 7.88 -0.31
CA PRO A 190 -0.28 8.84 0.17
C PRO A 190 0.76 9.16 -0.91
N LEU A 191 1.19 10.42 -0.95
CA LEU A 191 2.23 10.91 -1.82
C LEU A 191 2.85 12.17 -1.22
N VAL A 192 4.15 12.15 -0.98
CA VAL A 192 4.91 13.28 -0.42
C VAL A 192 5.94 13.78 -1.42
N ILE A 193 6.36 15.04 -1.27
CA ILE A 193 7.46 15.65 -2.02
C ILE A 193 8.53 16.17 -1.07
N GLY A 194 9.80 15.97 -1.43
CA GLY A 194 10.96 16.54 -0.78
C GLY A 194 11.94 17.16 -1.77
N LYS A 195 12.91 17.93 -1.24
CA LYS A 195 14.01 18.52 -2.02
C LYS A 195 15.36 18.27 -1.37
N ARG A 196 16.42 18.31 -2.16
CA ARG A 196 17.80 18.33 -1.67
C ARG A 196 18.58 19.41 -2.42
N THR A 197 19.18 20.34 -1.69
CA THR A 197 20.03 21.38 -2.28
C THR A 197 21.47 20.90 -2.33
N LEU A 198 22.04 20.84 -3.53
CA LEU A 198 23.43 20.47 -3.76
C LEU A 198 24.38 21.61 -3.40
N ALA A 199 25.68 21.29 -3.25
CA ALA A 199 26.71 22.26 -2.90
C ALA A 199 26.85 23.42 -3.92
N ASP A 200 26.45 23.21 -5.17
CA ASP A 200 26.45 24.22 -6.23
C ASP A 200 25.14 25.03 -6.31
N GLY A 201 24.21 24.83 -5.37
CA GLY A 201 22.95 25.56 -5.28
C GLY A 201 21.80 24.98 -6.11
N ARG A 202 22.02 23.90 -6.87
CA ARG A 202 20.96 23.23 -7.62
C ARG A 202 20.07 22.40 -6.69
N ASN A 203 18.77 22.33 -7.00
CA ASN A 203 17.80 21.57 -6.21
C ASN A 203 17.38 20.28 -6.92
N GLU A 204 17.62 19.14 -6.28
CA GLU A 204 17.04 17.87 -6.66
C GLU A 204 15.68 17.72 -5.97
N TYR A 205 14.75 17.03 -6.62
CA TYR A 205 13.41 16.78 -6.08
C TYR A 205 13.10 15.29 -6.07
N MET A 206 12.38 14.86 -5.04
CA MET A 206 11.93 13.49 -4.91
C MET A 206 10.46 13.46 -4.50
N VAL A 207 9.72 12.51 -5.05
CA VAL A 207 8.39 12.13 -4.57
C VAL A 207 8.40 10.69 -4.11
N ALA A 208 7.61 10.36 -3.09
CA ALA A 208 7.53 9.01 -2.57
C ALA A 208 6.15 8.74 -1.93
N SER A 209 5.79 7.46 -1.80
CA SER A 209 4.58 7.08 -1.05
C SER A 209 4.66 7.43 0.45
N GLU A 210 5.85 7.49 1.04
CA GLU A 210 6.04 7.84 2.46
C GLU A 210 7.26 8.75 2.67
N SER A 211 7.22 9.58 3.72
CA SER A 211 8.33 10.48 4.09
C SER A 211 9.63 9.75 4.39
N VAL A 212 9.59 8.52 4.92
CA VAL A 212 10.79 7.76 5.30
C VAL A 212 11.75 7.51 4.13
N ALA A 213 11.24 7.50 2.89
CA ALA A 213 12.08 7.40 1.70
C ALA A 213 12.87 8.69 1.44
N LEU A 214 12.31 9.85 1.78
CA LEU A 214 13.02 11.14 1.75
C LEU A 214 14.08 11.17 2.84
N ASP A 215 13.71 10.78 4.07
CA ASP A 215 14.60 10.78 5.24
C ASP A 215 15.85 9.91 5.02
N THR A 216 15.67 8.72 4.44
CA THR A 216 16.76 7.78 4.14
C THR A 216 17.79 8.33 3.16
N LEU A 217 17.40 9.28 2.30
CA LEU A 217 18.23 9.85 1.24
C LEU A 217 18.63 11.31 1.51
N ASP A 218 18.40 11.80 2.73
CA ASP A 218 18.65 13.17 3.17
C ASP A 218 17.94 14.22 2.29
N PHE A 219 16.71 13.93 1.85
CA PHE A 219 15.83 14.92 1.25
C PHE A 219 15.02 15.63 2.35
N GLU A 220 15.05 16.96 2.34
CA GLU A 220 14.17 17.79 3.18
C GLU A 220 12.71 17.56 2.76
N PHE A 221 11.88 17.08 3.68
CA PHE A 221 10.44 16.99 3.49
C PHE A 221 9.86 18.39 3.24
N LEU A 222 9.16 18.57 2.13
CA LEU A 222 8.47 19.83 1.83
C LEU A 222 7.03 19.82 2.32
N ARG A 223 6.27 18.82 1.85
CA ARG A 223 4.84 18.63 2.15
C ARG A 223 4.31 17.36 1.47
N ASP A 224 3.09 16.98 1.83
CA ASP A 224 2.26 16.10 1.02
C ASP A 224 1.89 16.76 -0.33
N VAL A 225 1.77 15.94 -1.38
CA VAL A 225 1.08 16.33 -2.62
C VAL A 225 -0.42 16.38 -2.30
N ALA A 226 -1.04 17.53 -2.56
CA ALA A 226 -2.42 17.77 -2.17
C ALA A 226 -3.42 16.94 -3.01
N PRO A 227 -4.66 16.71 -2.53
CA PRO A 227 -5.69 16.03 -3.31
C PRO A 227 -5.92 16.72 -4.66
N GLY A 228 -5.87 15.95 -5.76
CA GLY A 228 -6.00 16.45 -7.13
C GLY A 228 -4.84 17.31 -7.65
N GLU A 229 -3.79 17.51 -6.85
CA GLU A 229 -2.63 18.27 -7.27
C GLU A 229 -1.74 17.43 -8.20
N ALA A 230 -1.15 18.12 -9.17
CA ALA A 230 -0.03 17.67 -9.95
C ALA A 230 1.23 18.51 -9.65
N VAL A 231 2.36 17.82 -9.58
CA VAL A 231 3.71 18.35 -9.48
C VAL A 231 4.44 18.01 -10.77
N TYR A 232 5.14 18.98 -11.36
CA TYR A 232 5.98 18.78 -12.53
C TYR A 232 7.38 19.34 -12.26
N ILE A 233 8.40 18.50 -12.42
CA ILE A 233 9.82 18.88 -12.32
C ILE A 233 10.47 18.69 -13.69
N THR A 234 10.98 19.78 -14.27
CA THR A 234 11.66 19.74 -15.57
C THR A 234 13.01 19.06 -15.48
N GLU A 235 13.58 18.62 -16.60
CA GLU A 235 14.97 18.15 -16.69
C GLU A 235 16.02 19.17 -16.21
N LYS A 236 15.65 20.47 -16.17
CA LYS A 236 16.49 21.55 -15.66
C LYS A 236 16.36 21.76 -14.15
N GLY A 237 15.52 20.98 -13.47
CA GLY A 237 15.25 21.08 -12.03
C GLY A 237 14.33 22.24 -11.63
N GLN A 238 13.45 22.70 -12.53
CA GLN A 238 12.43 23.68 -12.17
C GLN A 238 11.17 22.96 -11.68
N LEU A 239 10.68 23.34 -10.50
CA LEU A 239 9.46 22.81 -9.89
C LEU A 239 8.24 23.68 -10.23
N PHE A 240 7.22 23.05 -10.79
CA PHE A 240 5.89 23.62 -11.03
C PHE A 240 4.82 22.79 -10.33
N THR A 241 3.75 23.42 -9.86
CA THR A 241 2.61 22.73 -9.23
C THR A 241 1.29 23.31 -9.72
N ARG A 242 0.24 22.49 -9.80
CA ARG A 242 -1.11 22.92 -10.18
C ARG A 242 -2.19 22.04 -9.55
N GLN A 243 -3.29 22.66 -9.13
CA GLN A 243 -4.53 21.93 -8.85
C GLN A 243 -5.18 21.51 -10.17
N CYS A 244 -5.32 20.20 -10.37
CA CYS A 244 -5.81 19.60 -11.61
C CYS A 244 -7.19 18.93 -11.44
N ALA A 245 -7.78 18.93 -10.24
CA ALA A 245 -9.11 18.41 -9.98
C ALA A 245 -10.09 19.49 -9.52
N GLU A 246 -11.36 19.31 -9.86
CA GLU A 246 -12.45 20.09 -9.29
C GLU A 246 -12.87 19.52 -7.94
N ASN A 247 -13.17 20.40 -6.98
CA ASN A 247 -13.63 20.03 -5.63
C ASN A 247 -12.72 19.01 -4.91
N PRO A 248 -11.39 19.26 -4.82
CA PRO A 248 -10.47 18.38 -4.12
C PRO A 248 -10.87 18.25 -2.63
N LYS A 249 -10.78 17.04 -2.09
CA LYS A 249 -11.12 16.75 -0.69
C LYS A 249 -10.06 15.86 -0.05
N TYR A 250 -9.83 16.06 1.23
CA TYR A 250 -9.02 15.15 2.04
C TYR A 250 -9.89 14.00 2.55
N ASN A 251 -9.64 12.80 2.03
CA ASN A 251 -10.14 11.52 2.54
C ASN A 251 -8.99 10.50 2.58
N PRO A 252 -7.92 10.75 3.37
CA PRO A 252 -6.80 9.83 3.42
C PRO A 252 -7.24 8.44 3.90
N CYS A 253 -6.54 7.41 3.44
CA CYS A 253 -6.89 6.03 3.78
C CYS A 253 -6.62 5.75 5.25
N LEU A 254 -7.67 5.41 6.01
CA LEU A 254 -7.54 5.15 7.44
C LEU A 254 -6.68 3.91 7.73
N PHE A 255 -6.64 2.95 6.79
CA PHE A 255 -5.90 1.70 6.92
C PHE A 255 -4.37 1.87 6.82
N GLU A 256 -3.89 2.98 6.24
CA GLU A 256 -2.47 3.35 6.27
C GLU A 256 -2.00 3.52 7.71
N TYR A 257 -2.76 4.26 8.50
CA TYR A 257 -2.46 4.53 9.91
C TYR A 257 -2.58 3.28 10.77
N VAL A 258 -3.59 2.44 10.52
CA VAL A 258 -3.82 1.19 11.29
C VAL A 258 -2.62 0.24 11.17
N TYR A 259 -2.18 -0.05 9.95
CA TYR A 259 -1.21 -1.13 9.72
C TYR A 259 -0.24 -0.88 8.58
N PHE A 260 -0.70 -0.33 7.46
CA PHE A 260 0.05 -0.45 6.21
C PHE A 260 1.30 0.43 6.15
N ALA A 261 1.22 1.65 6.67
CA ALA A 261 2.33 2.59 6.67
C ALA A 261 3.39 2.23 7.72
N ARG A 262 4.60 2.73 7.51
CA ARG A 262 5.64 2.66 8.54
C ARG A 262 5.36 3.67 9.66
N PRO A 263 5.65 3.32 10.93
CA PRO A 263 5.33 4.19 12.07
C PRO A 263 6.13 5.51 12.06
N ASP A 264 7.32 5.51 11.48
CA ASP A 264 8.20 6.67 11.36
C ASP A 264 7.85 7.61 10.18
N SER A 265 6.73 7.36 9.49
CA SER A 265 6.24 8.22 8.42
C SER A 265 5.25 9.28 8.92
N PHE A 266 5.25 10.42 8.23
CA PHE A 266 4.22 11.44 8.32
C PHE A 266 3.40 11.44 7.03
N MET A 267 2.07 11.42 7.17
CA MET A 267 1.12 11.42 6.05
C MET A 267 0.04 12.44 6.32
N ASP A 268 -0.15 13.38 5.40
CA ASP A 268 -1.09 14.49 5.54
C ASP A 268 -0.96 15.17 6.92
N LYS A 269 0.29 15.45 7.32
CA LYS A 269 0.70 16.02 8.63
C LYS A 269 0.46 15.14 9.86
N ILE A 270 -0.01 13.90 9.71
CA ILE A 270 -0.26 12.98 10.83
C ILE A 270 0.92 12.03 11.00
N SER A 271 1.42 11.89 12.22
CA SER A 271 2.41 10.85 12.54
C SER A 271 1.71 9.50 12.66
N VAL A 272 2.17 8.51 11.90
CA VAL A 272 1.61 7.14 11.96
C VAL A 272 1.82 6.54 13.36
N TYR A 273 3.00 6.75 13.96
CA TYR A 273 3.28 6.30 15.33
C TYR A 273 2.33 6.92 16.35
N SER A 274 2.19 8.25 16.38
CA SER A 274 1.31 8.94 17.33
C SER A 274 -0.15 8.52 17.17
N ALA A 275 -0.61 8.35 15.93
CA ALA A 275 -1.94 7.83 15.65
C ALA A 275 -2.14 6.43 16.26
N ARG A 276 -1.18 5.51 16.12
CA ARG A 276 -1.23 4.16 16.71
C ARG A 276 -1.21 4.17 18.23
N VAL A 277 -0.41 5.03 18.85
CA VAL A 277 -0.44 5.21 20.31
C VAL A 277 -1.84 5.65 20.75
N ARG A 278 -2.45 6.63 20.09
CA ARG A 278 -3.81 7.07 20.41
C ARG A 278 -4.88 6.01 20.13
N MET A 279 -4.70 5.15 19.14
CA MET A 279 -5.57 3.96 18.98
C MET A 279 -5.51 3.09 20.24
N GLY A 280 -4.31 2.84 20.78
CA GLY A 280 -4.13 2.10 22.03
C GLY A 280 -4.79 2.80 23.23
N GLN A 281 -4.70 4.12 23.31
CA GLN A 281 -5.36 4.91 24.36
C GLN A 281 -6.88 4.77 24.30
N LYS A 282 -7.48 4.90 23.11
CA LYS A 282 -8.92 4.77 22.91
C LYS A 282 -9.38 3.34 23.19
N LEU A 283 -8.68 2.34 22.66
CA LEU A 283 -9.00 0.92 22.88
C LEU A 283 -8.88 0.53 24.35
N GLY A 284 -7.81 0.96 25.02
CA GLY A 284 -7.60 0.74 26.45
C GLY A 284 -8.72 1.35 27.28
N THR A 285 -9.14 2.57 26.95
CA THR A 285 -10.28 3.24 27.61
C THR A 285 -11.59 2.46 27.39
N LYS A 286 -11.82 1.98 26.17
CA LYS A 286 -13.00 1.15 25.85
C LYS A 286 -13.00 -0.16 26.63
N ILE A 287 -11.85 -0.84 26.71
CA ILE A 287 -11.68 -2.09 27.47
C ILE A 287 -11.92 -1.83 28.96
N ALA A 288 -11.30 -0.79 29.54
CA ALA A 288 -11.49 -0.45 30.95
C ALA A 288 -12.97 -0.26 31.32
N LYS A 289 -13.74 0.35 30.41
CA LYS A 289 -15.16 0.60 30.59
C LYS A 289 -16.05 -0.64 30.38
N GLN A 290 -15.77 -1.44 29.35
CA GLN A 290 -16.66 -2.55 28.96
C GLN A 290 -16.31 -3.87 29.66
N TRP A 291 -15.04 -4.05 30.03
CA TRP A 291 -14.50 -5.28 30.62
C TRP A 291 -13.98 -5.04 32.05
N GLU A 292 -14.59 -4.12 32.80
CA GLU A 292 -14.20 -3.78 34.18
C GLU A 292 -14.16 -5.02 35.10
N ASP A 293 -15.10 -5.95 34.92
CA ASP A 293 -15.22 -7.18 35.71
C ASP A 293 -14.36 -8.35 35.19
N MET A 294 -13.61 -8.16 34.09
CA MET A 294 -12.78 -9.23 33.52
C MET A 294 -11.41 -9.30 34.19
N ASP A 295 -11.02 -10.50 34.60
CA ASP A 295 -9.72 -10.76 35.21
C ASP A 295 -8.62 -10.90 34.13
N ILE A 296 -7.95 -9.79 33.82
CA ILE A 296 -6.81 -9.73 32.89
C ILE A 296 -5.50 -9.69 33.68
N ASP A 297 -4.62 -10.67 33.46
CA ASP A 297 -3.31 -10.76 34.11
C ASP A 297 -2.22 -9.99 33.35
N VAL A 298 -2.28 -9.98 32.01
CA VAL A 298 -1.19 -9.48 31.16
C VAL A 298 -1.71 -9.09 29.77
N VAL A 299 -1.15 -8.01 29.22
CA VAL A 299 -1.37 -7.57 27.84
C VAL A 299 -0.21 -8.03 26.96
N ILE A 300 -0.53 -8.71 25.86
CA ILE A 300 0.45 -9.30 24.94
C ILE A 300 0.13 -8.82 23.52
N PRO A 301 1.04 -8.11 22.84
CA PRO A 301 0.85 -7.76 21.44
C PRO A 301 1.06 -8.96 20.53
N ILE A 302 0.37 -8.94 19.40
CA ILE A 302 0.74 -9.72 18.23
C ILE A 302 1.70 -8.85 17.40
N PRO A 303 2.98 -9.24 17.27
CA PRO A 303 4.01 -8.38 16.68
C PRO A 303 3.88 -8.27 15.16
N GLU A 304 4.28 -7.15 14.55
CA GLU A 304 5.04 -6.03 15.15
C GLU A 304 4.18 -4.78 15.36
N THR A 305 3.19 -4.53 14.50
CA THR A 305 2.41 -3.29 14.45
C THR A 305 1.75 -2.94 15.78
N SER A 306 1.20 -3.94 16.48
CA SER A 306 0.44 -3.75 17.71
C SER A 306 1.30 -3.65 18.96
N CYS A 307 2.63 -3.69 18.86
CA CYS A 307 3.52 -3.58 20.01
C CYS A 307 3.29 -2.27 20.79
N ASP A 308 3.26 -1.13 20.10
CA ASP A 308 3.06 0.18 20.73
C ASP A 308 1.60 0.41 21.14
N ILE A 309 0.64 -0.12 20.36
CA ILE A 309 -0.79 -0.07 20.66
C ILE A 309 -1.06 -0.81 21.98
N ALA A 310 -0.55 -2.03 22.10
CA ALA A 310 -0.71 -2.86 23.30
C ALA A 310 0.03 -2.30 24.51
N LEU A 311 1.18 -1.64 24.30
CA LEU A 311 1.90 -0.95 25.37
C LEU A 311 1.03 0.16 25.97
N GLU A 312 0.37 0.95 25.13
CA GLU A 312 -0.52 2.00 25.60
C GLU A 312 -1.79 1.43 26.27
N ILE A 313 -2.37 0.35 25.72
CA ILE A 313 -3.49 -0.36 26.39
C ILE A 313 -3.08 -0.85 27.77
N ALA A 314 -1.90 -1.48 27.89
CA ALA A 314 -1.37 -1.97 29.17
C ALA A 314 -1.22 -0.83 30.19
N ARG A 315 -0.76 0.34 29.74
CA ARG A 315 -0.64 1.55 30.55
C ARG A 315 -2.01 2.05 31.05
N ILE A 316 -3.02 2.08 30.19
CA ILE A 316 -4.37 2.52 30.56
C ILE A 316 -5.05 1.56 31.54
N LEU A 317 -4.86 0.25 31.34
CA LEU A 317 -5.46 -0.79 32.20
C LEU A 317 -4.69 -1.04 33.50
N ASP A 318 -3.52 -0.40 33.69
CA ASP A 318 -2.56 -0.70 34.75
C ASP A 318 -2.23 -2.20 34.85
N LYS A 319 -1.96 -2.81 33.69
CA LYS A 319 -1.61 -4.23 33.55
C LYS A 319 -0.20 -4.38 32.99
N PRO A 320 0.53 -5.47 33.33
CA PRO A 320 1.85 -5.68 32.78
C PRO A 320 1.78 -5.93 31.26
N TYR A 321 2.66 -5.26 30.52
CA TYR A 321 2.96 -5.57 29.13
C TYR A 321 4.04 -6.66 29.05
N ARG A 322 3.82 -7.71 28.24
CA ARG A 322 4.83 -8.76 28.03
C ARG A 322 4.90 -9.17 26.56
N GLN A 323 6.12 -9.43 26.10
CA GLN A 323 6.37 -10.01 24.78
C GLN A 323 6.11 -11.52 24.82
N GLY A 324 4.83 -11.91 24.75
CA GLY A 324 4.41 -13.31 24.69
C GLY A 324 4.64 -13.93 23.31
N PHE A 325 4.49 -13.17 22.23
CA PHE A 325 4.79 -13.62 20.87
C PHE A 325 6.06 -12.99 20.32
N VAL A 326 6.82 -13.78 19.57
CA VAL A 326 7.99 -13.32 18.80
C VAL A 326 7.75 -13.64 17.33
N LYS A 327 7.88 -12.63 16.47
CA LYS A 327 7.80 -12.82 15.01
C LYS A 327 9.10 -13.40 14.49
N ASN A 328 9.00 -14.47 13.70
CA ASN A 328 10.14 -15.02 12.99
C ASN A 328 10.48 -14.08 11.84
N ARG A 329 11.62 -13.38 11.93
CA ARG A 329 12.04 -12.40 10.91
C ARG A 329 12.39 -13.03 9.57
N TYR A 330 12.82 -14.29 9.58
CA TYR A 330 13.29 -15.02 8.41
C TYR A 330 12.34 -16.18 8.11
N VAL A 331 11.25 -15.89 7.40
CA VAL A 331 10.31 -16.93 6.93
C VAL A 331 10.60 -17.21 5.45
N GLY A 332 11.04 -18.43 5.14
CA GLY A 332 11.20 -18.87 3.75
C GLY A 332 9.87 -19.19 3.06
N ARG A 333 9.86 -19.22 1.73
CA ARG A 333 8.73 -19.78 0.96
C ARG A 333 8.55 -21.26 1.31
N THR A 334 7.31 -21.72 1.33
CA THR A 334 7.02 -23.14 1.56
C THR A 334 7.31 -23.92 0.28
N PHE A 335 8.24 -24.87 0.30
CA PHE A 335 8.36 -25.84 -0.79
C PHE A 335 7.10 -26.72 -0.82
N ILE A 336 6.46 -26.85 -1.99
CA ILE A 336 5.37 -27.80 -2.19
C ILE A 336 5.98 -29.20 -2.13
N MET A 337 5.86 -29.87 -0.98
CA MET A 337 6.26 -31.28 -0.83
C MET A 337 5.02 -32.16 -1.06
N PRO A 338 5.06 -33.18 -1.93
CA PRO A 338 3.94 -34.10 -2.11
C PRO A 338 3.76 -34.98 -0.86
N GLY A 339 2.69 -34.75 -0.11
CA GLY A 339 2.29 -35.53 1.08
C GLY A 339 1.28 -34.78 1.96
N GLN A 340 0.13 -35.40 2.24
CA GLN A 340 -1.02 -34.75 2.91
C GLN A 340 -0.84 -34.37 4.40
N GLN A 341 0.27 -34.75 5.06
CA GLN A 341 0.39 -34.64 6.53
C GLN A 341 0.86 -33.27 7.06
N GLU A 342 1.34 -32.32 6.24
CA GLU A 342 1.88 -31.04 6.74
C GLU A 342 1.16 -29.78 6.23
N ARG A 343 -0.17 -29.69 6.37
CA ARG A 343 -0.92 -28.45 6.08
C ARG A 343 -1.44 -27.68 7.30
N ARG A 344 -0.97 -27.98 8.51
CA ARG A 344 -1.59 -27.46 9.75
C ARG A 344 -0.77 -26.55 10.67
N LYS A 345 0.34 -25.94 10.23
CA LYS A 345 1.10 -25.01 11.11
C LYS A 345 1.63 -23.76 10.39
N SER A 346 0.78 -23.07 9.62
CA SER A 346 1.17 -21.84 8.90
C SER A 346 1.53 -20.69 9.85
N VAL A 347 0.75 -20.46 10.92
CA VAL A 347 1.03 -19.37 11.87
C VAL A 347 2.26 -19.63 12.73
N ARG A 348 2.53 -20.88 13.15
CA ARG A 348 3.76 -21.22 13.90
C ARG A 348 5.06 -20.97 13.12
N ARG A 349 5.00 -20.87 11.79
CA ARG A 349 6.15 -20.45 10.98
C ARG A 349 6.40 -18.95 11.08
N LYS A 350 5.35 -18.15 11.30
CA LYS A 350 5.41 -16.70 11.42
C LYS A 350 5.64 -16.22 12.85
N LEU A 351 5.08 -16.92 13.83
CA LEU A 351 5.08 -16.52 15.24
C LEU A 351 5.53 -17.69 16.12
N ASN A 352 6.25 -17.37 17.19
CA ASN A 352 6.57 -18.31 18.26
C ASN A 352 6.04 -17.79 19.60
N ALA A 353 5.47 -18.68 20.41
CA ALA A 353 4.92 -18.33 21.72
C ALA A 353 5.94 -18.59 22.83
N ASN A 354 6.26 -17.56 23.62
CA ASN A 354 7.04 -17.70 24.84
C ASN A 354 6.16 -18.27 25.96
N ARG A 355 6.20 -19.59 26.15
CA ARG A 355 5.31 -20.34 27.07
C ARG A 355 5.25 -19.77 28.49
N ALA A 356 6.37 -19.24 29.00
CA ALA A 356 6.44 -18.68 30.34
C ALA A 356 5.51 -17.46 30.52
N GLU A 357 5.20 -16.74 29.43
CA GLU A 357 4.36 -15.55 29.47
C GLU A 357 2.86 -15.87 29.53
N PHE A 358 2.44 -17.08 29.11
CA PHE A 358 1.03 -17.49 29.06
C PHE A 358 0.62 -18.42 30.20
N ARG A 359 1.53 -19.28 30.68
CA ARG A 359 1.20 -20.39 31.59
C ARG A 359 0.45 -19.92 32.84
N GLY A 360 -0.80 -20.38 32.99
CA GLY A 360 -1.64 -20.13 34.16
C GLY A 360 -2.25 -18.72 34.23
N LYS A 361 -2.16 -17.93 33.17
CA LYS A 361 -2.64 -16.54 33.11
C LYS A 361 -3.87 -16.36 32.23
N ASN A 362 -4.67 -15.34 32.52
CA ASN A 362 -5.71 -14.78 31.66
C ASN A 362 -5.09 -13.67 30.80
N VAL A 363 -4.92 -13.91 29.51
CA VAL A 363 -4.14 -13.02 28.63
C VAL A 363 -5.06 -12.16 27.76
N LEU A 364 -4.73 -10.88 27.62
CA LEU A 364 -5.31 -9.99 26.62
C LEU A 364 -4.35 -9.91 25.42
N LEU A 365 -4.76 -10.48 24.29
CA LEU A 365 -4.06 -10.36 23.03
C LEU A 365 -4.52 -9.13 22.27
N VAL A 366 -3.57 -8.38 21.70
CA VAL A 366 -3.87 -7.18 20.90
C VAL A 366 -3.32 -7.37 19.49
N ASP A 367 -4.21 -7.31 18.50
CA ASP A 367 -3.86 -7.36 17.07
C ASP A 367 -4.26 -6.05 16.38
N ASP A 368 -3.65 -5.78 15.22
CA ASP A 368 -3.97 -4.56 14.47
C ASP A 368 -5.36 -4.65 13.85
N SER A 369 -5.72 -5.82 13.34
CA SER A 369 -6.98 -6.05 12.64
C SER A 369 -7.35 -7.53 12.57
N ILE A 370 -8.64 -7.81 12.31
CA ILE A 370 -9.13 -9.16 12.00
C ILE A 370 -9.78 -9.15 10.62
N VAL A 371 -9.19 -9.88 9.66
CA VAL A 371 -9.67 -9.97 8.27
C VAL A 371 -10.43 -11.27 8.02
N ARG A 372 -9.71 -12.40 7.86
CA ARG A 372 -10.30 -13.74 7.61
C ARG A 372 -10.56 -14.55 8.90
N GLY A 373 -10.04 -14.09 10.04
CA GLY A 373 -10.13 -14.78 11.34
C GLY A 373 -9.26 -16.03 11.50
N THR A 374 -8.87 -16.73 10.43
CA THR A 374 -8.06 -17.97 10.50
C THR A 374 -6.71 -17.80 11.18
N THR A 375 -6.09 -16.62 11.07
CA THR A 375 -4.84 -16.32 11.77
C THR A 375 -5.09 -16.06 13.25
N SER A 376 -6.11 -15.27 13.57
CA SER A 376 -6.52 -14.97 14.95
C SER A 376 -6.93 -16.26 15.71
N GLU A 377 -7.67 -17.16 15.06
CA GLU A 377 -8.02 -18.49 15.59
C GLU A 377 -6.77 -19.29 15.98
N GLN A 378 -5.79 -19.40 15.07
CA GLN A 378 -4.54 -20.12 15.33
C GLN A 378 -3.69 -19.43 16.42
N ILE A 379 -3.73 -18.10 16.52
CA ILE A 379 -3.03 -17.36 17.58
C ILE A 379 -3.66 -17.65 18.95
N VAL A 380 -4.99 -17.65 19.03
CA VAL A 380 -5.73 -18.01 20.24
C VAL A 380 -5.42 -19.45 20.64
N GLU A 381 -5.42 -20.39 19.70
CA GLU A 381 -5.02 -21.78 19.92
C GLU A 381 -3.58 -21.86 20.47
N MET A 382 -2.63 -21.16 19.86
CA MET A 382 -1.23 -21.13 20.32
C MET A 382 -1.08 -20.58 21.75
N ALA A 383 -1.87 -19.57 22.13
CA ALA A 383 -1.87 -19.05 23.50
C ALA A 383 -2.41 -20.09 24.50
N ARG A 384 -3.48 -20.82 24.14
CA ARG A 384 -4.02 -21.92 24.95
C ARG A 384 -3.02 -23.08 25.07
N GLU A 385 -2.39 -23.48 23.97
CA GLU A 385 -1.32 -24.50 23.95
C GLU A 385 -0.10 -24.09 24.80
N ALA A 386 0.19 -22.79 24.88
CA ALA A 386 1.22 -22.23 25.75
C ALA A 386 0.82 -22.20 27.24
N GLY A 387 -0.43 -22.52 27.55
CA GLY A 387 -0.95 -22.69 28.91
C GLY A 387 -1.79 -21.53 29.44
N ALA A 388 -2.31 -20.64 28.58
CA ALA A 388 -3.26 -19.60 28.99
C ALA A 388 -4.58 -20.22 29.50
N LYS A 389 -5.13 -19.65 30.58
CA LYS A 389 -6.44 -20.03 31.14
C LYS A 389 -7.59 -19.45 30.32
N LYS A 390 -7.57 -18.12 30.18
CA LYS A 390 -8.50 -17.32 29.38
C LYS A 390 -7.72 -16.55 28.32
N VAL A 391 -8.27 -16.44 27.12
CA VAL A 391 -7.68 -15.70 26.01
C VAL A 391 -8.69 -14.67 25.52
N TYR A 392 -8.46 -13.42 25.88
CA TYR A 392 -9.20 -12.27 25.40
C TYR A 392 -8.49 -11.69 24.19
N PHE A 393 -9.25 -11.09 23.27
CA PHE A 393 -8.72 -10.56 22.02
C PHE A 393 -9.25 -9.15 21.76
N ALA A 394 -8.36 -8.22 21.44
CA ALA A 394 -8.69 -6.84 21.10
C ALA A 394 -8.11 -6.48 19.72
N SER A 395 -8.93 -5.90 18.86
CA SER A 395 -8.54 -5.41 17.54
C SER A 395 -8.42 -3.89 17.54
N ALA A 396 -7.27 -3.35 17.14
CA ALA A 396 -7.04 -1.91 17.01
C ALA A 396 -7.85 -1.26 15.88
N ALA A 397 -8.27 -2.06 14.90
CA ALA A 397 -9.22 -1.67 13.86
C ALA A 397 -10.67 -2.05 14.26
N PRO A 398 -11.67 -1.30 13.77
CA PRO A 398 -13.06 -1.75 13.71
C PRO A 398 -13.22 -3.01 12.85
N GLU A 399 -14.41 -3.59 12.86
CA GLU A 399 -14.73 -4.74 12.04
C GLU A 399 -14.54 -4.46 10.55
N ILE A 400 -13.73 -5.29 9.89
CA ILE A 400 -13.52 -5.22 8.44
C ILE A 400 -14.63 -6.03 7.78
N ARG A 401 -15.63 -5.33 7.22
CA ARG A 401 -16.87 -5.92 6.70
C ARG A 401 -16.99 -5.82 5.18
N PHE A 402 -16.19 -4.97 4.55
CA PHE A 402 -16.25 -4.67 3.13
C PHE A 402 -14.86 -4.75 2.47
N PRO A 403 -14.77 -5.14 1.19
CA PRO A 403 -13.50 -5.18 0.47
C PRO A 403 -12.97 -3.78 0.20
N ASN A 404 -11.65 -3.57 0.28
CA ASN A 404 -11.05 -2.34 -0.23
C ASN A 404 -10.92 -2.42 -1.76
N VAL A 405 -11.34 -1.35 -2.44
CA VAL A 405 -11.27 -1.25 -3.91
C VAL A 405 -10.40 -0.08 -4.38
N TYR A 406 -9.58 0.45 -3.48
CA TYR A 406 -8.73 1.62 -3.71
C TYR A 406 -7.25 1.27 -3.75
N GLY A 407 -6.89 -0.02 -3.68
CA GLY A 407 -5.53 -0.52 -3.85
C GLY A 407 -4.99 -1.33 -2.67
N ILE A 408 -5.71 -1.45 -1.56
CA ILE A 408 -5.35 -2.42 -0.50
C ILE A 408 -5.90 -3.78 -0.90
N ASP A 409 -5.03 -4.79 -0.91
CA ASP A 409 -5.49 -6.14 -1.18
C ASP A 409 -6.25 -6.66 0.03
N MET A 410 -7.54 -6.91 -0.16
CA MET A 410 -8.45 -7.49 0.84
C MET A 410 -9.24 -8.60 0.16
N PRO A 411 -9.57 -9.70 0.85
CA PRO A 411 -10.31 -10.81 0.25
C PRO A 411 -11.76 -10.42 -0.11
N SER A 412 -12.53 -11.32 -0.74
CA SER A 412 -13.92 -10.97 -1.09
C SER A 412 -14.76 -10.82 0.19
N ALA A 413 -15.91 -10.14 0.10
CA ALA A 413 -16.75 -9.87 1.27
C ALA A 413 -17.10 -11.18 2.02
N ASN A 414 -17.39 -12.26 1.29
CA ASN A 414 -17.73 -13.57 1.86
C ASN A 414 -16.58 -14.23 2.63
N GLU A 415 -15.34 -13.85 2.36
CA GLU A 415 -14.14 -14.36 3.04
C GLU A 415 -13.78 -13.54 4.29
N LEU A 416 -14.43 -12.39 4.51
CA LEU A 416 -14.26 -11.56 5.70
C LEU A 416 -15.08 -12.15 6.85
N ILE A 417 -14.43 -12.43 7.98
CA ILE A 417 -15.11 -13.07 9.11
C ILE A 417 -16.23 -12.18 9.69
N ALA A 418 -16.05 -10.86 9.66
CA ALA A 418 -17.03 -9.92 10.17
C ALA A 418 -18.15 -9.57 9.18
N HIS A 419 -18.08 -10.05 7.94
CA HIS A 419 -19.15 -9.81 6.98
C HIS A 419 -20.42 -10.58 7.38
N GLY A 420 -21.51 -9.83 7.63
CA GLY A 420 -22.80 -10.39 8.05
C GLY A 420 -22.82 -11.06 9.42
N ARG A 421 -21.85 -10.76 10.30
CA ARG A 421 -21.74 -11.35 11.65
C ARG A 421 -21.58 -10.31 12.74
N GLU A 422 -22.14 -10.60 13.91
CA GLU A 422 -21.94 -9.82 15.13
C GLU A 422 -20.68 -10.24 15.88
N VAL A 423 -20.22 -9.39 16.80
CA VAL A 423 -18.96 -9.60 17.54
C VAL A 423 -18.92 -10.95 18.28
N ASP A 424 -20.03 -11.38 18.89
CA ASP A 424 -20.07 -12.67 19.60
C ASP A 424 -19.94 -13.87 18.64
N GLU A 425 -20.51 -13.80 17.45
CA GLU A 425 -20.34 -14.85 16.43
C GLU A 425 -18.88 -14.95 15.98
N ILE A 426 -18.23 -13.80 15.74
CA ILE A 426 -16.80 -13.75 15.41
C ILE A 426 -15.95 -14.31 16.55
N ARG A 427 -16.26 -13.94 17.79
CA ARG A 427 -15.59 -14.43 19.01
C ARG A 427 -15.63 -15.96 19.08
N GLN A 428 -16.81 -16.55 18.85
CA GLN A 428 -16.99 -18.00 18.85
C GLN A 428 -16.16 -18.66 17.74
N LEU A 429 -16.18 -18.09 16.53
CA LEU A 429 -15.44 -18.63 15.37
C LEU A 429 -13.92 -18.62 15.59
N ILE A 430 -13.36 -17.59 16.23
CA ILE A 430 -11.92 -17.54 16.54
C ILE A 430 -11.55 -18.25 17.85
N GLY A 431 -12.53 -18.74 18.60
CA GLY A 431 -12.32 -19.46 19.87
C GLY A 431 -11.84 -18.59 21.03
N ALA A 432 -12.09 -17.27 21.00
CA ALA A 432 -11.71 -16.35 22.08
C ALA A 432 -12.72 -16.39 23.24
N ASP A 433 -12.25 -16.13 24.46
CA ASP A 433 -13.12 -16.00 25.64
C ASP A 433 -13.90 -14.68 25.65
N ALA A 434 -13.29 -13.60 25.13
CA ALA A 434 -13.94 -12.34 24.82
C ALA A 434 -13.26 -11.68 23.61
N LEU A 435 -14.02 -10.90 22.85
CA LEU A 435 -13.54 -10.17 21.67
C LEU A 435 -14.06 -8.74 21.72
N ILE A 436 -13.19 -7.78 21.44
CA ILE A 436 -13.54 -6.36 21.32
C ILE A 436 -12.85 -5.74 20.11
N PHE A 437 -13.58 -4.88 19.40
CA PHE A 437 -13.06 -4.08 18.29
C PHE A 437 -12.99 -2.61 18.70
N GLN A 438 -12.09 -1.86 18.08
CA GLN A 438 -12.10 -0.40 18.15
C GLN A 438 -13.39 0.16 17.55
N ASP A 439 -13.98 1.19 18.18
CA ASP A 439 -15.09 1.92 17.54
C ASP A 439 -14.55 2.78 16.38
N LEU A 440 -15.26 2.80 15.25
CA LEU A 440 -14.83 3.57 14.07
C LEU A 440 -14.67 5.07 14.38
N THR A 441 -15.56 5.63 15.21
CA THR A 441 -15.46 7.04 15.64
C THR A 441 -14.20 7.30 16.44
N ASP A 442 -13.83 6.38 17.32
CA ASP A 442 -12.62 6.50 18.12
C ASP A 442 -11.35 6.34 17.27
N LEU A 443 -11.37 5.46 16.26
CA LEU A 443 -10.26 5.33 15.31
C LEU A 443 -10.08 6.64 14.51
N ILE A 444 -11.18 7.22 14.02
CA ILE A 444 -11.16 8.51 13.32
C ILE A 444 -10.61 9.60 14.25
N ASP A 445 -11.06 9.67 15.49
CA ASP A 445 -10.56 10.64 16.47
C ASP A 445 -9.07 10.47 16.77
N ALA A 446 -8.62 9.23 16.98
CA ALA A 446 -7.22 8.91 17.27
C ALA A 446 -6.27 9.34 16.14
N VAL A 447 -6.72 9.26 14.89
CA VAL A 447 -5.93 9.67 13.72
C VAL A 447 -6.03 11.18 13.49
N ARG A 448 -7.23 11.76 13.62
CA ARG A 448 -7.52 13.18 13.37
C ARG A 448 -6.84 14.12 14.37
N GLU A 449 -6.49 13.66 15.57
CA GLU A 449 -5.96 14.53 16.61
C GLU A 449 -4.64 15.24 16.23
N ASP A 450 -3.80 14.66 15.37
CA ASP A 450 -2.61 15.36 14.83
C ASP A 450 -2.96 16.40 13.75
N ASN A 451 -4.08 16.21 13.05
CA ASN A 451 -4.50 17.08 11.96
C ASN A 451 -6.03 17.24 11.91
N PRO A 452 -6.59 18.22 12.66
CA PRO A 452 -8.03 18.46 12.69
C PRO A 452 -8.60 19.01 11.38
N ASP A 453 -7.75 19.44 10.43
CA ASP A 453 -8.18 19.89 9.10
C ASP A 453 -8.79 18.74 8.28
N ILE A 454 -8.46 17.49 8.62
CA ILE A 454 -9.04 16.31 7.99
C ILE A 454 -10.42 16.04 8.60
N THR A 455 -11.45 16.35 7.82
CA THR A 455 -12.85 16.20 8.25
C THR A 455 -13.42 14.80 7.99
N GLN A 456 -12.86 14.07 7.02
CA GLN A 456 -13.32 12.74 6.60
C GLN A 456 -12.11 11.87 6.23
N PHE A 457 -12.29 10.56 6.34
CA PHE A 457 -11.30 9.56 5.95
C PHE A 457 -11.96 8.57 4.98
N GLU A 458 -11.14 7.88 4.19
CA GLU A 458 -11.62 6.72 3.44
C GLU A 458 -11.75 5.53 4.40
N CYS A 459 -13.00 5.16 4.70
CA CYS A 459 -13.39 4.18 5.72
C CYS A 459 -14.17 2.99 5.14
N SER A 460 -14.18 2.79 3.82
CA SER A 460 -15.08 1.88 3.12
C SER A 460 -15.04 0.46 3.67
N VAL A 461 -13.86 -0.02 4.05
CA VAL A 461 -13.66 -1.37 4.61
C VAL A 461 -14.41 -1.61 5.91
N PHE A 462 -14.70 -0.55 6.66
CA PHE A 462 -15.40 -0.59 7.95
C PHE A 462 -16.91 -0.33 7.79
N ASN A 463 -17.29 0.66 6.98
CA ASN A 463 -18.68 1.16 6.93
C ASN A 463 -19.39 1.01 5.57
N GLY A 464 -18.71 0.52 4.54
CA GLY A 464 -19.26 0.31 3.20
C GLY A 464 -19.48 1.60 2.39
N ILE A 465 -19.00 2.74 2.89
CA ILE A 465 -19.16 4.04 2.22
C ILE A 465 -17.94 4.28 1.32
N TYR A 466 -18.09 3.98 0.04
CA TYR A 466 -17.08 4.24 -0.99
C TYR A 466 -17.20 5.68 -1.51
N VAL A 467 -16.19 6.51 -1.26
CA VAL A 467 -16.21 7.96 -1.53
C VAL A 467 -16.33 8.29 -3.02
N THR A 468 -15.92 7.39 -3.91
CA THR A 468 -16.03 7.56 -5.38
C THR A 468 -17.45 7.33 -5.93
N LYS A 469 -18.36 6.77 -5.12
CA LYS A 469 -19.79 6.58 -5.44
C LYS A 469 -20.10 5.77 -6.71
N ASP A 470 -19.18 4.90 -7.11
CA ASP A 470 -19.30 4.05 -8.29
C ASP A 470 -19.04 2.56 -7.98
N VAL A 471 -19.08 2.21 -6.69
CA VAL A 471 -18.88 0.85 -6.19
C VAL A 471 -20.24 0.27 -5.80
N ASP A 472 -20.71 -0.67 -6.60
CA ASP A 472 -21.91 -1.44 -6.34
C ASP A 472 -21.61 -2.94 -6.27
N GLN A 473 -22.64 -3.75 -5.99
CA GLN A 473 -22.49 -5.20 -5.89
C GLN A 473 -21.97 -5.82 -7.19
N SER A 474 -22.37 -5.30 -8.35
CA SER A 474 -21.93 -5.81 -9.66
C SER A 474 -20.44 -5.59 -9.89
N TYR A 475 -19.90 -4.45 -9.43
CA TYR A 475 -18.47 -4.18 -9.47
C TYR A 475 -17.69 -5.11 -8.53
N LEU A 476 -18.21 -5.40 -7.34
CA LEU A 476 -17.57 -6.32 -6.40
C LEU A 476 -17.53 -7.76 -6.95
N GLU A 477 -18.59 -8.21 -7.60
CA GLU A 477 -18.64 -9.51 -8.29
C GLU A 477 -17.64 -9.58 -9.45
N TYR A 478 -17.48 -8.49 -10.21
CA TYR A 478 -16.44 -8.39 -11.24
C TYR A 478 -15.02 -8.49 -10.65
N LEU A 479 -14.74 -7.85 -9.52
CA LEU A 479 -13.45 -7.99 -8.85
C LEU A 479 -13.21 -9.42 -8.35
N GLU A 480 -14.25 -10.11 -7.88
CA GLU A 480 -14.17 -11.52 -7.49
C GLU A 480 -13.86 -12.42 -8.70
N SER A 481 -14.43 -12.15 -9.88
CA SER A 481 -14.10 -12.92 -11.09
C SER A 481 -12.64 -12.76 -11.51
N LEU A 482 -12.07 -11.54 -11.43
CA LEU A 482 -10.65 -11.29 -11.74
C LEU A 482 -9.71 -12.12 -10.82
N ARG A 483 -10.05 -12.25 -9.54
CA ARG A 483 -9.25 -13.05 -8.59
C ARG A 483 -9.27 -14.53 -8.90
N ASN A 484 -10.40 -15.04 -9.37
CA ASN A 484 -10.51 -16.44 -9.77
C ASN A 484 -9.62 -16.73 -10.99
N ASP A 485 -9.56 -15.80 -11.93
CA ASP A 485 -8.68 -15.88 -13.10
C ASP A 485 -7.20 -15.81 -12.70
N ASP A 486 -6.82 -14.88 -11.80
CA ASP A 486 -5.46 -14.80 -11.26
C ASP A 486 -5.04 -16.09 -10.55
N ALA A 487 -5.93 -16.66 -9.72
CA ALA A 487 -5.67 -17.90 -9.02
C ALA A 487 -5.49 -19.09 -9.99
N GLN A 488 -6.17 -19.09 -11.14
CA GLN A 488 -5.96 -20.07 -12.20
C GLN A 488 -4.63 -19.82 -12.93
N ALA A 489 -4.32 -18.58 -13.30
CA ALA A 489 -3.06 -18.23 -13.97
C ALA A 489 -1.83 -18.58 -13.12
N LEU A 490 -1.87 -18.31 -11.81
CA LEU A 490 -0.82 -18.70 -10.85
C LEU A 490 -0.63 -20.23 -10.76
N ARG A 491 -1.71 -21.01 -10.85
CA ARG A 491 -1.60 -22.48 -10.90
C ARG A 491 -0.93 -22.93 -12.20
N SER A 492 -1.34 -22.38 -13.34
CA SER A 492 -0.75 -22.67 -14.64
C SER A 492 0.70 -22.22 -14.76
N HIS A 493 1.09 -21.09 -14.15
CA HIS A 493 2.47 -20.61 -14.16
C HIS A 493 3.41 -21.51 -13.35
N ASN A 494 2.96 -22.05 -12.22
CA ASN A 494 3.73 -23.06 -11.47
C ASN A 494 3.92 -24.36 -12.27
N GLU A 495 3.09 -24.62 -13.29
CA GLU A 495 3.26 -25.74 -14.23
C GLU A 495 4.13 -25.36 -15.45
N ALA A 496 4.25 -24.06 -15.76
CA ALA A 496 4.84 -23.54 -16.99
C ALA A 496 6.25 -22.91 -16.85
N GLU A 497 6.92 -22.99 -15.69
CA GLU A 497 8.31 -22.53 -15.46
C GLU A 497 9.37 -23.10 -16.43
N ASN A 498 8.98 -23.95 -17.40
CA ASN A 498 9.86 -24.49 -18.44
C ASN A 498 9.82 -23.78 -19.81
N LEU A 499 9.02 -22.72 -20.01
CA LEU A 499 8.87 -22.09 -21.33
C LEU A 499 8.80 -20.55 -21.24
N GLU A 500 9.88 -19.88 -20.85
CA GLU A 500 10.03 -18.44 -21.13
C GLU A 500 10.72 -18.23 -22.49
N MET A 501 10.04 -17.55 -23.41
CA MET A 501 10.67 -16.99 -24.61
C MET A 501 11.56 -15.81 -24.20
N HIS A 502 12.86 -16.03 -24.30
CA HIS A 502 13.91 -15.05 -24.62
C HIS A 502 13.74 -13.63 -24.03
N ASN A 503 14.15 -13.44 -22.78
CA ASN A 503 14.89 -12.23 -22.42
C ASN A 503 16.34 -12.44 -22.86
N GLU A 504 16.67 -12.11 -24.10
CA GLU A 504 18.06 -12.08 -24.57
C GLU A 504 18.78 -10.80 -24.11
N GLY A 505 20.00 -10.96 -23.56
CA GLY A 505 21.07 -9.96 -23.54
C GLY A 505 21.19 -9.08 -22.31
#